data_AF-A0A3C1AD51-F1
#
_entry.id   AF-A0A3C1AD51-F1
#
_cell.length_a   1.000
_cell.length_b   1.000
_cell.length_c   1.000
_cell.angle_alpha   90.00
_cell.angle_beta   90.00
_cell.angle_gamma   90.00
#
_symmetry.space_group_name_H-M   'P 1'
#
loop_
_entity.id
_entity.type
_entity.pdbx_description
1 polymer ?
#
loop_
_entity_poly.entity_id
_entity_poly.type
_entity_poly.pdbx_seq_one_letter_code
_entity_poly.pdbx_strand_id
1 'polypeptide(L)'
;MVVFQPEIRQFLLLLGNPSFIQERRRKFLFWRIPAANDERLAIDVIVSACQRMGNTATGALIVIAKTNELKEYVLSGEPIDSIISVPLLETIFFKNTPLHDGAAIIINNRIKSARCILPVSSNNKIPIELGLRHRAAIGVTERTDAIALIVSEETGEISIAKGGTLIQNIKPAQVKDFLEKEFAPPQETSRKKRVFKH
;
A
#
# COMPACT_ATOMS: atom_id res chain seq x y z
N MET A 1 -24.68 13.22 52.56
CA MET A 1 -24.12 12.25 51.58
C MET A 1 -23.57 13.07 50.42
N VAL A 2 -22.25 13.22 50.30
CA VAL A 2 -21.64 14.02 49.23
C VAL A 2 -21.82 13.26 47.93
N VAL A 3 -22.71 13.76 47.07
CA VAL A 3 -22.97 13.19 45.74
C VAL A 3 -21.82 13.65 44.84
N PHE A 4 -20.82 12.79 44.68
CA PHE A 4 -19.82 12.99 43.64
C PHE A 4 -20.50 12.78 42.28
N GLN A 5 -20.44 13.81 41.44
CA GLN A 5 -20.87 13.71 40.06
C GLN A 5 -20.12 12.57 39.34
N PRO A 6 -20.74 11.89 38.37
CA PRO A 6 -20.20 10.71 37.67
C PRO A 6 -18.74 10.86 37.22
N GLU A 7 -18.34 12.08 36.86
CA GLU A 7 -17.07 12.45 36.26
C GLU A 7 -15.91 12.35 37.26
N ILE A 8 -16.11 12.79 38.51
CA ILE A 8 -15.06 12.75 39.54
C ILE A 8 -14.84 11.30 40.01
N ARG A 9 -15.92 10.51 40.07
CA ARG A 9 -15.84 9.08 40.36
C ARG A 9 -15.02 8.34 39.29
N GLN A 10 -15.21 8.68 38.01
CA GLN A 10 -14.42 8.11 36.91
C GLN A 10 -12.94 8.51 36.98
N PHE A 11 -12.65 9.76 37.32
CA PHE A 11 -11.28 10.26 37.48
C PHE A 11 -10.52 9.55 38.62
N LEU A 12 -11.17 9.35 39.77
CA LEU A 12 -10.58 8.67 40.92
C LEU A 12 -10.35 7.17 40.66
N LEU A 13 -11.24 6.51 39.91
CA LEU A 13 -11.06 5.12 39.48
C LEU A 13 -9.85 4.94 38.54
N LEU A 14 -9.54 5.94 37.72
CA LEU A 14 -8.38 5.93 36.82
C LEU A 14 -7.04 6.04 37.55
N LEU A 15 -6.99 6.75 38.68
CA LEU A 15 -5.77 6.90 39.49
C LEU A 15 -5.50 5.69 40.40
N GLY A 16 -6.53 4.94 40.80
CA GLY A 16 -6.43 3.86 41.77
C GLY A 16 -6.18 2.45 41.21
N ASN A 17 -6.21 2.24 39.89
CA ASN A 17 -6.14 0.90 39.30
C ASN A 17 -4.93 0.73 38.34
N PRO A 18 -3.79 0.19 38.83
CA PRO A 18 -2.62 -0.05 37.98
C PRO A 18 -2.88 -1.08 36.85
N SER A 19 -3.88 -1.96 37.01
CA SER A 19 -4.26 -2.96 36.01
C SER A 19 -5.01 -2.34 34.82
N PHE A 20 -5.73 -1.23 35.01
CA PHE A 20 -6.45 -0.53 33.93
C PHE A 20 -5.51 0.30 33.03
N ILE A 21 -4.44 0.85 33.63
CA ILE A 21 -3.33 1.49 32.89
C ILE A 21 -2.56 0.42 32.08
N GLN A 22 -2.43 -0.79 32.62
CA GLN A 22 -1.77 -1.91 31.94
C GLN A 22 -2.63 -2.49 30.78
N GLU A 23 -3.96 -2.53 30.93
CA GLU A 23 -4.89 -2.97 29.86
C GLU A 23 -5.06 -1.95 28.74
N ARG A 24 -5.11 -0.64 29.05
CA ARG A 24 -5.02 0.40 28.00
C ARG A 24 -3.65 0.39 27.35
N ARG A 25 -2.56 0.13 28.07
CA ARG A 25 -1.25 -0.12 27.45
C ARG A 25 -1.29 -1.33 26.53
N ARG A 26 -1.97 -2.44 26.84
CA ARG A 26 -2.12 -3.57 25.91
C ARG A 26 -2.96 -3.21 24.67
N LYS A 27 -4.06 -2.46 24.83
CA LYS A 27 -4.85 -1.95 23.68
C LYS A 27 -4.11 -0.91 22.84
N PHE A 28 -3.28 -0.07 23.45
CA PHE A 28 -2.31 0.80 22.76
C PHE A 28 -1.09 0.03 22.23
N LEU A 29 -0.78 -1.15 22.76
CA LEU A 29 0.29 -2.03 22.28
C LEU A 29 -0.16 -2.89 21.08
N PHE A 30 -1.48 -3.08 20.90
CA PHE A 30 -2.05 -3.49 19.61
C PHE A 30 -1.95 -2.38 18.56
N TRP A 31 -1.86 -1.10 18.98
CA TRP A 31 -1.32 0.00 18.17
C TRP A 31 0.20 0.07 18.34
N ARG A 32 0.90 -1.06 18.17
CA ARG A 32 2.28 -0.97 17.71
C ARG A 32 2.21 -0.33 16.32
N ILE A 33 2.43 0.98 16.25
CA ILE A 33 3.04 1.56 15.04
C ILE A 33 4.28 0.69 14.83
N PRO A 34 4.36 -0.13 13.77
CA PRO A 34 5.58 -0.83 13.47
C PRO A 34 6.67 0.24 13.47
N ALA A 35 7.74 0.04 14.24
CA ALA A 35 8.89 0.92 14.17
C ALA A 35 9.21 1.11 12.67
N ALA A 36 9.46 2.35 12.26
CA ALA A 36 9.64 2.79 10.88
C ALA A 36 10.88 2.17 10.16
N ASN A 37 11.36 1.02 10.63
CA ASN A 37 12.57 0.33 10.21
C ASN A 37 12.30 -1.07 9.62
N ASP A 38 11.04 -1.47 9.41
CA ASP A 38 10.80 -2.61 8.53
C ASP A 38 10.84 -2.12 7.08
N GLU A 39 12.02 -2.25 6.46
CA GLU A 39 12.23 -1.97 5.03
C GLU A 39 11.39 -2.89 4.14
N ARG A 40 10.86 -4.00 4.67
CA ARG A 40 10.04 -4.93 3.90
C ARG A 40 8.69 -4.32 3.62
N LEU A 41 8.31 -4.37 2.35
CA LEU A 41 7.00 -3.97 1.89
C LEU A 41 5.89 -4.72 2.65
N ALA A 42 4.89 -4.00 3.15
CA ALA A 42 3.72 -4.55 3.82
C ALA A 42 2.75 -5.23 2.82
N ILE A 43 3.21 -6.31 2.19
CA ILE A 43 2.52 -7.01 1.09
C ILE A 43 1.13 -7.48 1.52
N ASP A 44 1.01 -8.12 2.69
CA ASP A 44 -0.27 -8.62 3.20
C ASP A 44 -1.30 -7.50 3.37
N VAL A 45 -0.86 -6.31 3.79
CA VAL A 45 -1.70 -5.13 3.97
C VAL A 45 -2.19 -4.62 2.61
N ILE A 46 -1.28 -4.50 1.63
CA ILE A 46 -1.61 -4.03 0.29
C ILE A 46 -2.57 -4.99 -0.41
N VAL A 47 -2.28 -6.30 -0.38
CA VAL A 47 -3.12 -7.34 -0.97
C VAL A 47 -4.50 -7.38 -0.31
N SER A 48 -4.57 -7.27 1.02
CA SER A 48 -5.84 -7.20 1.74
C SER A 48 -6.66 -5.97 1.34
N ALA A 49 -6.03 -4.81 1.18
CA ALA A 49 -6.71 -3.60 0.70
C ALA A 49 -7.25 -3.78 -0.72
N CYS A 50 -6.43 -4.30 -1.65
CA CYS A 50 -6.89 -4.60 -3.01
C CYS A 50 -8.05 -5.58 -3.03
N GLN A 51 -8.01 -6.64 -2.21
CA GLN A 51 -9.10 -7.61 -2.11
C GLN A 51 -10.40 -6.97 -1.60
N ARG A 52 -10.32 -6.15 -0.54
CA ARG A 52 -11.51 -5.49 0.01
C ARG A 52 -12.12 -4.49 -0.96
N MET A 53 -11.29 -3.68 -1.61
CA MET A 53 -11.73 -2.77 -2.67
C MET A 53 -12.31 -3.53 -3.87
N GLY A 54 -11.76 -4.70 -4.21
CA GLY A 54 -12.31 -5.58 -5.24
C GLY A 54 -13.72 -6.08 -4.90
N ASN A 55 -13.95 -6.51 -3.65
CA ASN A 55 -15.27 -6.95 -3.19
C ASN A 55 -16.34 -5.85 -3.27
N THR A 56 -15.94 -4.57 -3.19
CA THR A 56 -16.83 -3.42 -3.27
C THR A 56 -16.75 -2.69 -4.62
N ALA A 57 -16.10 -3.29 -5.63
CA ALA A 57 -15.84 -2.68 -6.95
C ALA A 57 -15.34 -1.22 -6.85
N THR A 58 -14.46 -0.97 -5.89
CA THR A 58 -13.84 0.34 -5.66
C THR A 58 -12.55 0.43 -6.47
N GLY A 59 -12.55 1.32 -7.47
CA GLY A 59 -11.42 1.50 -8.36
C GLY A 59 -10.18 2.02 -7.64
N ALA A 60 -9.04 1.35 -7.83
CA ALA A 60 -7.79 1.73 -7.20
C ALA A 60 -6.61 1.63 -8.16
N LEU A 61 -5.60 2.49 -7.95
CA LEU A 61 -4.33 2.46 -8.66
C LEU A 61 -3.18 2.72 -7.68
N ILE A 62 -2.46 1.66 -7.31
CA ILE A 62 -1.36 1.73 -6.35
C ILE A 62 -0.05 1.46 -7.10
N VAL A 63 0.86 2.42 -7.08
CA VAL A 63 2.20 2.29 -7.68
C VAL A 63 3.22 2.08 -6.58
N ILE A 64 4.00 1.01 -6.69
CA ILE A 64 5.02 0.64 -5.72
C ILE A 64 6.38 0.83 -6.39
N ALA A 65 7.14 1.79 -5.87
CA ALA A 65 8.50 2.07 -6.32
C ALA A 65 9.44 0.91 -5.98
N LYS A 66 10.37 0.62 -6.89
CA LYS A 66 11.52 -0.27 -6.66
C LYS A 66 12.77 0.58 -6.48
N THR A 67 13.56 0.77 -7.53
CA THR A 67 14.76 1.61 -7.49
C THR A 67 14.50 3.06 -7.88
N ASN A 68 13.56 3.32 -8.82
CA ASN A 68 13.17 4.68 -9.18
C ASN A 68 12.29 5.31 -8.08
N GLU A 69 12.66 6.50 -7.61
CA GLU A 69 11.95 7.22 -6.55
C GLU A 69 10.68 7.96 -7.04
N LEU A 70 10.34 7.90 -8.34
CA LEU A 70 9.11 8.44 -8.93
C LEU A 70 8.87 9.93 -8.60
N LYS A 71 9.94 10.72 -8.43
CA LYS A 71 9.89 12.09 -7.87
C LYS A 71 8.86 12.98 -8.55
N GLU A 72 8.87 13.02 -9.88
CA GLU A 72 7.95 13.85 -10.67
C GLU A 72 6.48 13.47 -10.45
N TYR A 73 6.18 12.19 -10.25
CA TYR A 73 4.82 11.70 -10.02
C TYR A 73 4.39 11.89 -8.57
N VAL A 74 5.32 11.77 -7.62
CA VAL A 74 5.04 12.07 -6.21
C VAL A 74 4.67 13.54 -6.04
N LEU A 75 5.39 14.45 -6.71
CA LEU A 75 5.18 15.89 -6.65
C LEU A 75 3.90 16.38 -7.34
N SER A 76 3.26 15.55 -8.19
CA SER A 76 2.02 15.92 -8.86
C SER A 76 0.76 15.65 -8.02
N GLY A 77 0.89 14.86 -6.96
CA GLY A 77 -0.21 14.47 -6.06
C GLY A 77 -0.21 15.22 -4.72
N GLU A 78 -1.10 14.81 -3.83
CA GLU A 78 -1.19 15.31 -2.46
C GLU A 78 -0.25 14.52 -1.54
N PRO A 79 0.72 15.17 -0.85
CA PRO A 79 1.63 14.48 0.05
C PRO A 79 0.89 13.87 1.25
N ILE A 80 1.17 12.61 1.54
CA ILE A 80 0.61 11.88 2.69
C ILE A 80 1.70 11.49 3.69
N ASP A 81 2.82 10.96 3.18
CA ASP A 81 3.92 10.35 3.96
C ASP A 81 3.50 9.56 5.21
N SER A 82 2.74 8.49 5.01
CA SER A 82 2.20 7.66 6.10
C SER A 82 2.67 6.21 6.05
N ILE A 83 2.43 5.49 7.16
CA ILE A 83 2.50 4.02 7.16
C ILE A 83 1.37 3.43 6.30
N ILE A 84 1.64 2.29 5.66
CA ILE A 84 0.63 1.57 4.89
C ILE A 84 -0.35 0.90 5.84
N SER A 85 -1.65 1.13 5.63
CA SER A 85 -2.71 0.40 6.35
C SER A 85 -3.89 0.18 5.42
N VAL A 86 -4.63 -0.92 5.64
CA VAL A 86 -5.84 -1.24 4.87
C VAL A 86 -6.85 -0.09 4.89
N PRO A 87 -7.24 0.47 6.06
CA PRO A 87 -8.24 1.53 6.11
C PRO A 87 -7.79 2.81 5.39
N LEU A 88 -6.49 3.12 5.40
CA LEU A 88 -5.98 4.30 4.71
C LEU A 88 -6.02 4.13 3.19
N LEU A 89 -5.62 2.97 2.67
CA LEU A 89 -5.74 2.68 1.23
C LEU A 89 -7.19 2.70 0.77
N GLU A 90 -8.11 2.09 1.53
CA GLU A 90 -9.55 2.14 1.25
C GLU A 90 -10.08 3.59 1.26
N THR A 91 -9.64 4.40 2.22
CA THR A 91 -10.04 5.82 2.33
C THR A 91 -9.53 6.63 1.15
N ILE A 92 -8.28 6.42 0.72
CA ILE A 92 -7.70 7.11 -0.44
C ILE A 92 -8.55 6.87 -1.68
N PHE A 93 -9.00 5.64 -1.94
CA PHE A 93 -9.73 5.28 -3.17
C PHE A 93 -11.26 5.31 -3.04
N PHE A 94 -11.81 5.73 -1.90
CA PHE A 94 -13.26 5.84 -1.75
C PHE A 94 -13.83 6.90 -2.70
N LYS A 95 -14.83 6.54 -3.53
CA LYS A 95 -15.38 7.32 -4.68
C LYS A 95 -15.81 8.77 -4.39
N ASN A 96 -15.93 9.17 -3.12
CA ASN A 96 -16.36 10.50 -2.72
C ASN A 96 -15.28 11.32 -2.01
N THR A 97 -14.03 10.86 -1.99
CA THR A 97 -12.93 11.63 -1.39
C THR A 97 -12.20 12.46 -2.44
N PRO A 98 -11.58 13.59 -2.09
CA PRO A 98 -10.73 14.32 -3.04
C PRO A 98 -9.51 13.53 -3.55
N LEU A 99 -9.13 12.42 -2.89
CA LEU A 99 -7.89 11.69 -3.14
C LEU A 99 -8.03 10.49 -4.10
N HIS A 100 -9.26 10.05 -4.41
CA HIS A 100 -9.50 8.79 -5.14
C HIS A 100 -9.19 8.85 -6.64
N ASP A 101 -9.07 10.05 -7.18
CA ASP A 101 -8.84 10.28 -8.61
C ASP A 101 -7.34 10.43 -8.89
N GLY A 102 -6.71 9.32 -9.27
CA GLY A 102 -5.27 9.24 -9.54
C GLY A 102 -4.63 8.03 -8.88
N ALA A 103 -3.31 8.08 -8.71
CA ALA A 103 -2.55 6.99 -8.10
C ALA A 103 -2.12 7.29 -6.67
N ALA A 104 -2.04 6.23 -5.85
CA ALA A 104 -1.27 6.24 -4.61
C ALA A 104 0.13 5.70 -4.88
N ILE A 105 1.16 6.43 -4.47
CA ILE A 105 2.56 6.02 -4.65
C ILE A 105 3.15 5.55 -3.32
N ILE A 106 3.68 4.33 -3.32
CA ILE A 106 4.34 3.69 -2.18
C ILE A 106 5.84 3.63 -2.43
N ILE A 107 6.63 4.15 -1.51
CA ILE A 107 8.11 4.14 -1.55
C ILE A 107 8.63 3.79 -0.16
N ASN A 108 9.58 2.86 -0.08
CA ASN A 108 10.21 2.43 1.18
C ASN A 108 9.17 2.08 2.26
N ASN A 109 8.19 1.25 1.88
CA ASN A 109 7.11 0.80 2.77
C ASN A 109 6.23 1.93 3.37
N ARG A 110 6.14 3.08 2.67
CA ARG A 110 5.30 4.23 3.06
C ARG A 110 4.49 4.74 1.89
N ILE A 111 3.27 5.19 2.15
CA ILE A 111 2.47 5.93 1.16
C ILE A 111 3.02 7.35 1.11
N LYS A 112 3.70 7.71 0.02
CA LYS A 112 4.31 9.03 -0.14
C LYS A 112 3.32 10.10 -0.56
N SER A 113 2.49 9.78 -1.56
CA SER A 113 1.54 10.72 -2.13
C SER A 113 0.33 9.95 -2.68
N ALA A 114 -0.83 10.61 -2.74
CA ALA A 114 -2.04 10.12 -3.39
C ALA A 114 -2.53 11.13 -4.43
N ARG A 115 -3.56 10.76 -5.22
CA ARG A 115 -4.04 11.61 -6.33
C ARG A 115 -2.93 11.95 -7.35
N CYS A 116 -1.91 11.12 -7.45
CA CYS A 116 -0.77 11.36 -8.32
C CYS A 116 -1.19 11.21 -9.79
N ILE A 117 -0.74 12.15 -10.62
CA ILE A 117 -0.94 12.11 -12.05
C ILE A 117 0.18 11.27 -12.67
N LEU A 118 -0.21 10.25 -13.44
CA LEU A 118 0.70 9.33 -14.11
C LEU A 118 0.62 9.48 -15.63
N PRO A 119 1.72 9.16 -16.35
CA PRO A 119 1.68 9.09 -17.80
C PRO A 119 0.78 7.93 -18.25
N VAL A 120 -0.01 8.18 -19.28
CA VAL A 120 -0.87 7.18 -19.92
C VAL A 120 -0.13 6.60 -21.11
N SER A 121 -0.07 5.27 -21.24
CA SER A 121 0.55 4.65 -22.41
C SER A 121 -0.23 4.95 -23.69
N SER A 122 0.51 5.33 -24.74
CA SER A 122 0.00 5.56 -26.09
C SER A 122 0.09 4.33 -26.98
N ASN A 123 0.36 3.15 -26.41
CA ASN A 123 0.51 1.93 -27.16
C ASN A 123 -0.85 1.46 -27.73
N ASN A 124 -0.98 1.50 -29.06
CA ASN A 124 -2.18 1.09 -29.78
C ASN A 124 -2.53 -0.41 -29.64
N LYS A 125 -1.63 -1.22 -29.08
CA LYS A 125 -1.89 -2.65 -28.79
C LYS A 125 -2.68 -2.86 -27.49
N ILE A 126 -2.87 -1.81 -26.68
CA ILE A 126 -3.64 -1.89 -25.44
C ILE A 126 -5.13 -1.98 -25.79
N PRO A 127 -5.87 -3.01 -25.33
CA PRO A 127 -7.30 -3.16 -25.58
C PRO A 127 -8.08 -1.87 -25.31
N ILE A 128 -9.06 -1.55 -26.17
CA ILE A 128 -9.88 -0.33 -26.06
C ILE A 128 -10.67 -0.29 -24.76
N GLU A 129 -11.14 -1.45 -24.31
CA GLU A 129 -11.93 -1.66 -23.08
C GLU A 129 -11.16 -1.31 -21.80
N LEU A 130 -9.83 -1.18 -21.85
CA LEU A 130 -9.05 -0.79 -20.69
C LEU A 130 -9.21 0.70 -20.38
N GLY A 131 -9.77 0.98 -19.20
CA GLY A 131 -9.92 2.33 -18.65
C GLY A 131 -8.61 3.04 -18.32
N LEU A 132 -8.72 4.33 -17.95
CA LEU A 132 -7.56 5.21 -17.74
C LEU A 132 -6.60 4.72 -16.65
N ARG A 133 -7.09 4.10 -15.57
CA ARG A 133 -6.22 3.53 -14.51
C ARG A 133 -5.29 2.44 -15.06
N HIS A 134 -5.79 1.57 -15.93
CA HIS A 134 -4.99 0.52 -16.57
C HIS A 134 -3.94 1.13 -17.50
N ARG A 135 -4.33 2.10 -18.33
CA ARG A 135 -3.39 2.75 -19.26
C ARG A 135 -2.33 3.58 -18.53
N ALA A 136 -2.69 4.21 -17.41
CA ALA A 136 -1.78 4.90 -16.52
C ALA A 136 -0.79 3.94 -15.83
N ALA A 137 -1.29 2.79 -15.37
CA ALA A 137 -0.44 1.73 -14.81
C ALA A 137 0.57 1.20 -15.84
N ILE A 138 0.14 0.98 -17.08
CA ILE A 138 1.04 0.58 -18.17
C ILE A 138 2.06 1.70 -18.43
N GLY A 139 1.61 2.95 -18.60
CA GLY A 139 2.47 4.07 -18.93
C GLY A 139 3.54 4.37 -17.88
N VAL A 140 3.22 4.29 -16.58
CA VAL A 140 4.23 4.48 -15.52
C VAL A 140 5.24 3.33 -15.50
N THR A 141 4.81 2.10 -15.74
CA THR A 141 5.69 0.92 -15.72
C THR A 141 6.46 0.69 -17.02
N GLU A 142 6.12 1.39 -18.11
CA GLU A 142 6.96 1.48 -19.32
C GLU A 142 8.20 2.35 -19.09
N ARG A 143 8.08 3.37 -18.24
CA ARG A 143 9.12 4.40 -18.03
C ARG A 143 9.96 4.15 -16.78
N THR A 144 9.52 3.25 -15.91
CA THR A 144 10.11 3.02 -14.60
C THR A 144 10.12 1.54 -14.27
N ASP A 145 10.90 1.15 -13.27
CA ASP A 145 10.93 -0.21 -12.73
C ASP A 145 9.83 -0.47 -11.68
N ALA A 146 8.90 0.47 -11.52
CA ALA A 146 7.80 0.36 -10.59
C ALA A 146 6.84 -0.77 -10.98
N ILE A 147 6.09 -1.24 -9.98
CA ILE A 147 4.98 -2.19 -10.15
C ILE A 147 3.70 -1.44 -9.83
N ALA A 148 2.68 -1.57 -10.68
CA ALA A 148 1.38 -0.98 -10.44
C ALA A 148 0.32 -2.05 -10.21
N LEU A 149 -0.46 -1.90 -9.13
CA LEU A 149 -1.65 -2.70 -8.83
C LEU A 149 -2.88 -1.89 -9.20
N ILE A 150 -3.82 -2.55 -9.88
CA ILE A 150 -5.08 -1.94 -10.30
C ILE A 150 -6.22 -2.78 -9.74
N VAL A 151 -7.24 -2.12 -9.19
CA VAL A 151 -8.55 -2.72 -8.91
C VAL A 151 -9.54 -2.08 -9.87
N SER A 152 -10.23 -2.91 -10.65
CA SER A 152 -11.26 -2.44 -11.59
C SER A 152 -12.48 -1.91 -10.85
N GLU A 153 -12.96 -0.73 -11.21
CA GLU A 153 -14.22 -0.19 -10.67
C GLU A 153 -15.47 -0.77 -11.33
N GLU A 154 -15.29 -1.51 -12.42
CA GLU A 154 -16.37 -2.16 -13.16
C GLU A 154 -16.55 -3.61 -12.71
N THR A 155 -15.44 -4.33 -12.55
CA THR A 155 -15.45 -5.78 -12.28
C THR A 155 -14.95 -6.15 -10.88
N GLY A 156 -14.28 -5.24 -10.16
CA GLY A 156 -13.60 -5.55 -8.90
C GLY A 156 -12.33 -6.41 -9.06
N GLU A 157 -11.97 -6.80 -10.28
CA GLU A 157 -10.82 -7.65 -10.55
C GLU A 157 -9.50 -6.91 -10.30
N ILE A 158 -8.51 -7.65 -9.80
CA ILE A 158 -7.16 -7.14 -9.55
C ILE A 158 -6.29 -7.40 -10.78
N SER A 159 -5.55 -6.39 -11.20
CA SER A 159 -4.54 -6.49 -12.26
C SER A 159 -3.19 -5.98 -11.77
N ILE A 160 -2.12 -6.44 -12.42
CA ILE A 160 -0.74 -6.00 -12.17
C ILE A 160 -0.17 -5.47 -13.48
N ALA A 161 0.45 -4.29 -13.46
CA ALA A 161 1.30 -3.81 -14.54
C ALA A 161 2.77 -3.79 -14.11
N LYS A 162 3.65 -4.25 -15.00
CA LYS A 162 5.11 -4.22 -14.84
C LYS A 162 5.78 -4.19 -16.22
N GLY A 163 6.76 -3.30 -16.41
CA GLY A 163 7.52 -3.22 -17.66
C GLY A 163 6.63 -2.99 -18.88
N GLY A 164 5.54 -2.23 -18.74
CA GLY A 164 4.56 -1.98 -19.80
C GLY A 164 3.66 -3.17 -20.16
N THR A 165 3.75 -4.28 -19.44
CA THR A 165 2.86 -5.44 -19.62
C THR A 165 1.80 -5.45 -18.52
N LEU A 166 0.55 -5.75 -18.88
CA LEU A 166 -0.57 -5.90 -17.96
C LEU A 166 -0.93 -7.38 -17.81
N ILE A 167 -1.07 -7.84 -16.57
CA ILE A 167 -1.59 -9.15 -16.21
C ILE A 167 -2.93 -8.91 -15.51
N GLN A 168 -4.02 -9.42 -16.07
CA GLN A 168 -5.39 -9.17 -15.61
C GLN A 168 -5.97 -10.35 -14.83
N ASN A 169 -7.03 -10.09 -14.08
CA ASN A 169 -7.81 -11.08 -13.34
C ASN A 169 -6.95 -12.02 -12.48
N ILE A 170 -6.15 -11.40 -11.62
CA ILE A 170 -5.21 -12.10 -10.74
C ILE A 170 -5.86 -12.31 -9.37
N LYS A 171 -5.78 -13.52 -8.83
CA LYS A 171 -6.28 -13.81 -7.49
C LYS A 171 -5.38 -13.18 -6.42
N PRO A 172 -5.92 -12.75 -5.27
CA PRO A 172 -5.11 -12.14 -4.20
C PRO A 172 -3.86 -12.95 -3.79
N ALA A 173 -3.96 -14.27 -3.73
CA ALA A 173 -2.82 -15.15 -3.45
C ALA A 173 -1.69 -15.02 -4.49
N GLN A 174 -2.04 -14.95 -5.78
CA GLN A 174 -1.07 -14.78 -6.86
C GLN A 174 -0.44 -13.38 -6.84
N VAL A 175 -1.21 -12.35 -6.44
CA VAL A 175 -0.67 -10.99 -6.24
C VAL A 175 0.38 -11.02 -5.12
N LYS A 176 0.08 -11.69 -4.01
CA LYS A 176 1.02 -11.86 -2.89
C LYS A 176 2.31 -12.55 -3.36
N ASP A 177 2.20 -13.72 -3.98
CA ASP A 177 3.36 -14.48 -4.48
C ASP A 177 4.21 -13.66 -5.46
N PHE A 178 3.55 -12.89 -6.33
CA PHE A 178 4.23 -11.99 -7.27
C PHE A 178 5.02 -10.90 -6.54
N LEU A 179 4.40 -10.20 -5.60
CA LEU A 179 5.05 -9.12 -4.85
C LEU A 179 6.19 -9.66 -3.97
N GLU A 180 6.01 -10.82 -3.33
CA GLU A 180 7.06 -11.45 -2.53
C GLU A 180 8.29 -11.77 -3.37
N LYS A 181 8.09 -12.27 -4.60
CA LYS A 181 9.20 -12.51 -5.54
C LYS A 181 9.88 -11.23 -5.99
N GLU A 182 9.11 -10.18 -6.26
CA GLU A 182 9.64 -8.92 -6.80
C GLU A 182 10.38 -8.06 -5.78
N PHE A 183 9.97 -8.15 -4.51
CA PHE A 183 10.53 -7.39 -3.38
C PHE A 183 11.32 -8.28 -2.41
N ALA A 184 11.65 -9.51 -2.79
CA ALA A 184 12.55 -10.36 -2.03
C ALA A 184 13.94 -9.70 -1.90
N PRO A 185 14.61 -9.82 -0.73
CA PRO A 185 15.98 -9.36 -0.60
C PRO A 185 16.88 -10.08 -1.61
N PRO A 186 17.91 -9.39 -2.17
CA PRO A 186 18.87 -10.03 -3.05
C PRO A 186 19.46 -11.26 -2.37
N GLN A 187 19.31 -12.43 -2.97
CA GLN A 187 19.97 -13.62 -2.45
C GLN A 187 21.48 -13.40 -2.53
N GLU A 188 22.17 -13.41 -1.38
CA GLU A 188 23.62 -13.45 -1.34
C GLU A 188 24.07 -14.67 -2.14
N THR A 189 24.62 -14.42 -3.32
CA THR A 189 25.26 -15.45 -4.11
C THR A 189 26.43 -15.96 -3.28
N SER A 190 26.30 -17.20 -2.82
CA SER A 190 27.34 -17.96 -2.14
C SER A 190 28.66 -17.82 -2.92
N ARG A 191 29.55 -16.95 -2.44
CA ARG A 191 30.96 -16.90 -2.83
C ARG A 191 31.51 -18.29 -2.57
N LYS A 192 31.56 -19.14 -3.61
CA LYS A 192 32.38 -20.35 -3.61
C LYS A 192 33.77 -19.90 -3.19
N LYS A 193 34.18 -20.28 -1.97
CA LYS A 193 35.56 -20.23 -1.52
C LYS A 193 36.37 -21.05 -2.53
N ARG A 194 36.92 -20.37 -3.54
CA ARG A 194 38.06 -20.88 -4.31
C ARG A 194 39.22 -20.88 -3.32
N VAL A 195 39.34 -22.00 -2.60
CA VAL A 195 40.53 -22.33 -1.84
C VAL A 195 41.67 -22.36 -2.85
N PHE A 196 42.50 -21.32 -2.83
CA PHE A 196 43.82 -21.37 -3.44
C PHE A 196 44.60 -22.45 -2.69
N LYS A 197 44.80 -23.61 -3.34
CA LYS A 197 45.91 -24.49 -3.02
C LYS A 197 47.15 -23.89 -3.70
N HIS A 198 48.14 -23.52 -2.91
CA HIS A 198 49.55 -23.55 -3.28
C HIS A 198 50.22 -24.49 -2.28
#